data_AF-A0A378ALC2-F1
#
_entry.id   AF-A0A378ALC2-F1
#
_cell.length_a   1.000
_cell.length_b   1.000
_cell.length_c   1.000
_cell.angle_alpha   90.00
_cell.angle_beta   90.00
_cell.angle_gamma   90.00
#
_symmetry.space_group_name_H-M   'P 1'
#
loop_
_entity.id
_entity.type
_entity.pdbx_description
1 polymer ?
#
loop_
_entity_poly.entity_id
_entity_poly.type
_entity_poly.pdbx_seq_one_letter_code
_entity_poly.pdbx_strand_id
1 'polypeptide(L)' 'MTWTMHWSHPRIAGGETLALPGCSVVDIAGEQVLHQRDYYDAGEMIYEHLPLLGWAVRGVKRRVRS' A
#
# COMPACT_ATOMS: atom_id res chain seq x y z
N MET A 1 9.69 -13.40 -8.74
CA MET A 1 10.73 -12.34 -8.75
C MET A 1 10.48 -11.42 -7.58
N THR A 2 11.49 -11.06 -6.79
CA THR A 2 11.35 -10.09 -5.68
C THR A 2 11.70 -8.68 -6.16
N TRP A 3 11.07 -7.66 -5.55
CA TRP A 3 11.29 -6.25 -5.88
C TRP A 3 11.02 -5.37 -4.66
N THR A 4 11.46 -4.12 -4.74
CA THR A 4 11.14 -3.06 -3.77
C THR A 4 10.55 -1.86 -4.49
N MET A 5 9.29 -1.54 -4.22
CA MET A 5 8.59 -0.39 -4.79
C MET A 5 8.89 0.84 -3.94
N HIS A 6 9.39 1.89 -4.59
CA HIS A 6 9.56 3.19 -3.96
C HIS A 6 8.40 4.10 -4.36
N TRP A 7 7.65 4.59 -3.39
CA TRP A 7 6.44 5.38 -3.63
C TRP A 7 6.35 6.53 -2.63
N SER A 8 5.69 7.62 -3.02
CA SER A 8 5.41 8.74 -2.11
C SER A 8 4.00 9.24 -2.35
N HIS A 9 3.33 9.64 -1.27
CA HIS A 9 1.97 10.19 -1.36
C HIS A 9 1.83 11.39 -0.42
N PRO A 10 1.34 12.55 -0.89
CA PRO A 10 1.38 13.81 -0.12
C PRO A 10 0.57 13.80 1.18
N ARG A 11 -0.34 12.83 1.36
CA ARG A 11 -1.14 12.66 2.59
C ARG A 11 -0.63 11.57 3.54
N ILE A 12 0.48 10.92 3.21
CA ILE A 12 1.06 9.79 3.94
C ILE A 12 2.51 10.14 4.26
N ALA A 13 2.94 9.93 5.51
CA ALA A 13 4.31 10.22 5.97
C ALA A 13 4.84 11.61 5.53
N GLY A 14 3.98 12.63 5.46
CA GLY A 14 4.39 13.99 5.03
C GLY A 14 4.88 14.10 3.58
N GLY A 15 4.60 13.10 2.72
CA GLY A 15 5.11 13.04 1.36
C GLY A 15 6.50 12.42 1.22
N GLU A 16 7.04 11.81 2.28
CA GLU A 16 8.30 11.07 2.21
C GLU A 16 8.20 9.86 1.26
N THR A 17 9.35 9.51 0.67
CA THR A 17 9.48 8.31 -0.15
C THR A 17 9.60 7.09 0.74
N LEU A 18 8.65 6.17 0.59
CA LEU A 18 8.56 4.92 1.31
C LEU A 18 8.98 3.75 0.40
N ALA A 19 9.58 2.73 1.00
CA ALA A 19 10.00 1.52 0.31
C ALA A 19 9.11 0.34 0.75
N LEU A 20 8.55 -0.37 -0.22
CA LEU A 20 7.68 -1.52 0.00
C LEU A 20 8.28 -2.76 -0.65
N PRO A 21 8.73 -3.76 0.12
CA PRO A 21 9.15 -5.04 -0.43
C PRO A 21 7.95 -5.82 -0.98
N GLY A 22 8.15 -6.49 -2.11
CA GLY A 22 7.13 -7.30 -2.76
C GLY A 22 7.74 -8.38 -3.64
N CYS A 23 6.86 -9.20 -4.20
CA CYS A 23 7.23 -10.19 -5.19
C CYS A 23 6.13 -10.36 -6.25
N SER A 24 6.55 -10.60 -7.48
CA SER A 24 5.68 -10.90 -8.61
C SER A 24 5.81 -12.36 -9.01
N VAL A 25 4.66 -12.99 -9.25
CA VAL A 25 4.52 -14.26 -9.95
C VAL A 25 4.00 -13.94 -11.34
N VAL A 26 4.72 -14.37 -12.37
CA VAL A 26 4.38 -14.10 -13.77
C VAL A 26 4.34 -15.42 -14.53
N ASP A 27 3.19 -15.70 -15.13
CA ASP A 27 2.97 -16.84 -16.00
C ASP A 27 3.21 -16.37 -17.44
N ILE A 28 4.26 -16.91 -18.08
CA ILE A 28 4.69 -16.51 -19.42
C ILE A 28 4.54 -17.68 -20.38
N ALA A 29 3.97 -17.41 -21.57
CA ALA A 29 3.95 -18.35 -22.69
C ALA A 29 4.61 -17.72 -23.91
N GLY A 30 5.80 -18.23 -24.28
CA GLY A 30 6.63 -17.63 -25.31
C GLY A 30 7.06 -16.22 -24.91
N GLU A 31 6.63 -15.22 -25.68
CA GLU A 31 6.91 -13.80 -25.43
C GLU A 31 5.73 -13.05 -24.79
N GLN A 32 4.65 -13.76 -24.43
CA GLN A 32 3.45 -13.14 -23.84
C GLN A 32 3.32 -13.46 -22.36
N VAL A 33 3.04 -12.43 -21.56
CA VAL A 33 2.60 -12.56 -20.17
C VAL A 33 1.12 -12.91 -20.16
N LEU A 34 0.79 -14.12 -19.74
CA LEU A 34 -0.59 -14.60 -19.64
C LEU A 34 -1.26 -14.13 -18.36
N HIS A 35 -0.51 -14.08 -17.26
CA HIS A 35 -1.01 -13.68 -15.95
C HIS A 35 0.14 -13.14 -15.11
N GLN A 36 -0.12 -12.05 -14.39
CA GLN A 36 0.79 -11.46 -13.44
C GLN A 36 0.05 -11.25 -12.13
N ARG A 37 0.66 -11.69 -11.03
CA ARG A 37 0.16 -11.46 -9.68
C ARG A 37 1.26 -10.90 -8.81
N ASP A 38 0.97 -9.77 -8.21
CA ASP A 38 1.87 -9.05 -7.34
C ASP A 38 1.45 -9.25 -5.88
N TYR A 39 2.36 -9.81 -5.09
CA TYR A 39 2.21 -10.04 -3.66
C TYR A 39 3.09 -9.03 -2.92
N TYR A 40 2.49 -8.23 -2.07
CA TYR A 40 3.18 -7.28 -1.20
C TYR A 40 2.35 -7.10 0.07
N ASP A 41 3.00 -6.82 1.20
CA ASP A 41 2.30 -6.59 2.46
C ASP A 41 1.72 -5.17 2.49
N ALA A 42 0.51 -5.03 1.95
CA ALA A 42 -0.24 -3.78 2.02
C ALA A 42 -0.61 -3.41 3.46
N GLY A 43 -0.60 -4.37 4.39
CA GLY A 43 -0.82 -4.13 5.81
C GLY A 43 0.32 -3.31 6.39
N GLU A 44 1.57 -3.72 6.22
CA GLU A 44 2.74 -2.96 6.66
C GLU A 44 2.75 -1.55 6.04
N MET A 45 2.46 -1.45 4.74
CA MET A 45 2.34 -0.17 4.01
C MET A 45 1.26 0.77 4.56
N ILE A 46 0.09 0.24 4.94
CA ILE A 46 -1.07 1.01 5.38
C ILE A 46 -1.01 1.26 6.89
N TYR A 47 -0.59 0.29 7.72
CA TYR A 47 -0.60 0.41 9.17
C TYR A 47 0.56 1.26 9.71
N GLU A 48 1.77 1.17 9.14
CA GLU A 48 2.91 1.95 9.64
C GLU A 48 2.79 3.45 9.33
N HIS A 49 2.08 3.81 8.26
CA HIS A 49 2.03 5.19 7.76
C HIS A 49 0.64 5.80 7.60
N LEU A 50 -0.45 5.18 8.10
CA LEU A 50 -1.74 5.88 8.22
C LEU A 50 -1.82 6.68 9.54
N PRO A 51 -1.61 8.01 9.51
CA PRO A 51 -2.25 8.90 10.49
C PRO A 51 -3.79 8.88 10.35
N LEU A 52 -4.33 8.20 9.33
CA LEU A 52 -5.74 8.17 8.97
C LEU A 52 -6.58 7.24 9.87
N LEU A 53 -6.07 6.19 10.48
CA LEU A 53 -6.87 5.44 11.46
C LEU A 53 -7.24 6.35 12.65
N GLY A 54 -6.29 7.18 13.11
CA GLY A 54 -6.56 8.18 14.15
C GLY A 54 -7.53 9.29 13.70
N TRP A 55 -7.45 9.77 12.46
CA TRP A 55 -8.33 10.84 11.96
C TRP A 55 -9.74 10.34 11.64
N ALA A 56 -9.88 9.09 11.20
CA ALA A 56 -11.10 8.55 10.60
C ALA A 56 -11.97 8.04 11.72
N VAL A 57 -11.35 7.37 12.70
CA VAL A 57 -11.99 7.04 13.97
C VAL A 57 -12.43 8.32 14.71
N ARG A 58 -11.61 9.39 14.70
CA ARG A 58 -12.04 10.71 15.25
C ARG A 58 -13.20 11.33 14.47
N GLY A 59 -13.22 11.20 13.14
CA GLY A 59 -14.31 11.66 12.28
C GLY A 59 -15.62 10.90 12.53
N VAL A 60 -15.55 9.56 12.60
CA VAL A 60 -16.70 8.70 12.88
C VAL A 60 -17.24 8.92 14.29
N LYS A 61 -16.38 8.99 15.32
CA LYS A 61 -16.81 9.29 16.70
C LYS A 61 -17.49 10.65 16.83
N ARG A 62 -17.06 11.66 16.07
CA ARG A 62 -17.69 12.99 16.04
C ARG A 62 -19.10 12.95 15.44
N ARG A 63 -19.31 12.09 14.44
CA ARG A 63 -20.61 11.94 13.76
C ARG A 63 -21.62 11.12 14.56
N VAL A 64 -21.14 10.19 15.38
CA VAL A 64 -21.97 9.38 16.30
C VAL A 64 -22.37 10.16 17.56
N ARG A 65 -21.66 11.26 17.88
CA ARG A 65 -21.96 12.14 19.02
C ARG A 65 -22.83 13.35 18.64
N SER A 66 -23.47 13.32 17.46
CA SER A 66 -24.44 14.31 16.99
C SER A 66 -25.84 13.74 16.98
#